data_AF-A0A7M2SBJ7-F1
#
_entry.id   AF-A0A7M2SBJ7-F1
#
_cell.length_a   1.000
_cell.length_b   1.000
_cell.length_c   1.000
_cell.angle_alpha   90.00
_cell.angle_beta   90.00
_cell.angle_gamma   90.00
#
_symmetry.space_group_name_H-M   'P 1'
#
loop_
_entity.id
_entity.type
_entity.pdbx_description
1 polymer ?
#
loop_
_entity_poly.entity_id
_entity_poly.type
_entity_poly.pdbx_seq_one_letter_code
_entity_poly.pdbx_strand_id
1 'polypeptide(L)'
;MNGTPSFVSDVMTRTVVAVRRGATFKDIAKAMDRWNVSALPVVDDENKVIGVVSEADLLRKEEFRESDPGPSVPPTELAALTKADARTAEQLMTTPAVTAGEHDTLARAARSMAHRGVKRLPVVDGGGVLKGIVSRSDLLKGFLRDDESIAEEVRHEVVARLFPEAEDAIRVEVHEGVVRITGRVRDTTVVPLVTWLTRAVEGVVGVDCELLGPPRRPVLDPDPLDDTALIRPPGVVEPR
;
A
#
# COMPACT_ATOMS: atom_id res chain seq x y z
N MET A 1 -16.99 9.46 17.41
CA MET A 1 -16.96 8.49 16.28
C MET A 1 -15.52 8.52 15.77
N ASN A 2 -14.66 7.73 16.39
CA ASN A 2 -13.22 7.76 16.15
C ASN A 2 -12.82 6.50 15.37
N GLY A 3 -13.37 6.35 14.18
CA GLY A 3 -12.89 5.34 13.24
C GLY A 3 -11.71 5.91 12.48
N THR A 4 -10.58 5.22 12.48
CA THR A 4 -9.46 5.51 11.58
C THR A 4 -9.97 5.53 10.14
N PRO A 5 -9.56 6.50 9.30
CA PRO A 5 -9.93 6.51 7.90
C PRO A 5 -9.33 5.30 7.18
N SER A 6 -10.16 4.31 6.83
CA SER A 6 -9.73 3.08 6.14
C SER A 6 -10.05 3.10 4.64
N PHE A 7 -10.98 3.97 4.25
CA PHE A 7 -11.46 4.08 2.87
C PHE A 7 -11.11 5.44 2.26
N VAL A 8 -11.03 5.46 0.93
CA VAL A 8 -10.84 6.70 0.17
C VAL A 8 -11.90 7.75 0.53
N SER A 9 -13.14 7.34 0.79
CA SER A 9 -14.23 8.24 1.22
C SER A 9 -13.92 9.06 2.46
N ASP A 10 -13.03 8.57 3.33
CA ASP A 10 -12.74 9.14 4.63
C ASP A 10 -11.70 10.27 4.54
N VAL A 11 -10.87 10.25 3.50
CA VAL A 11 -9.79 11.24 3.26
C VAL A 11 -10.00 12.10 2.02
N MET A 12 -10.93 11.73 1.13
CA MET A 12 -11.13 12.42 -0.14
C MET A 12 -11.65 13.85 0.07
N THR A 13 -11.23 14.75 -0.82
CA THR A 13 -11.84 16.07 -0.94
C THR A 13 -13.12 15.95 -1.78
N ARG A 14 -14.28 16.26 -1.19
CA ARG A 14 -15.58 16.19 -1.87
C ARG A 14 -15.86 17.36 -2.80
N THR A 15 -15.29 18.52 -2.51
CA THR A 15 -15.42 19.71 -3.36
C THR A 15 -14.39 19.62 -4.48
N VAL A 16 -14.81 19.08 -5.62
CA VAL A 16 -13.95 18.90 -6.78
C VAL A 16 -14.31 19.90 -7.87
N VAL A 17 -13.31 20.62 -8.35
CA VAL A 17 -13.43 21.41 -9.57
C VAL A 17 -13.17 20.46 -10.74
N ALA A 18 -14.16 20.31 -11.62
CA ALA A 18 -14.07 19.52 -12.83
C ALA A 18 -14.44 20.38 -14.05
N VAL A 19 -13.98 19.98 -15.22
CA VAL A 19 -14.29 20.64 -16.49
C VAL A 19 -15.09 19.72 -17.39
N ARG A 20 -15.94 20.29 -18.24
CA ARG A 20 -16.66 19.53 -19.28
C ARG A 20 -15.70 19.20 -20.43
N ARG A 21 -15.98 18.12 -21.17
CA ARG A 21 -15.24 17.71 -22.38
C ARG A 21 -14.93 18.84 -23.38
N GLY A 22 -15.86 19.77 -23.56
CA GLY A 22 -15.73 20.90 -24.47
C GLY A 22 -14.98 22.12 -23.91
N ALA A 23 -14.55 22.12 -22.65
CA ALA A 23 -13.88 23.27 -22.04
C ALA A 23 -12.59 23.62 -22.78
N THR A 24 -12.37 24.91 -23.04
CA THR A 24 -11.20 25.32 -23.85
C THR A 24 -9.92 25.29 -23.03
N PHE A 25 -8.76 25.24 -23.68
CA PHE A 25 -7.45 25.38 -23.03
C PHE A 25 -7.40 26.57 -22.06
N LYS A 26 -7.93 27.73 -22.46
CA LYS A 26 -7.95 28.93 -21.61
C LYS A 26 -8.86 28.76 -20.40
N ASP A 27 -9.99 28.08 -20.55
CA ASP A 27 -10.90 27.81 -19.43
C ASP A 27 -10.26 26.85 -18.43
N ILE A 28 -9.56 25.82 -18.92
CA ILE A 28 -8.81 24.86 -18.10
C ILE A 28 -7.71 25.58 -17.33
N ALA A 29 -6.87 26.38 -18.01
CA ALA A 29 -5.79 27.14 -17.38
C ALA A 29 -6.33 28.12 -16.33
N LYS A 30 -7.40 28.86 -16.64
CA LYS A 30 -8.07 29.75 -15.68
C LYS A 30 -8.64 29.00 -14.48
N ALA A 31 -9.20 27.81 -14.69
CA ALA A 31 -9.72 27.00 -13.60
C ALA A 31 -8.58 26.48 -12.70
N MET A 32 -7.47 26.02 -13.27
CA MET A 32 -6.28 25.60 -12.52
C MET A 32 -5.71 26.73 -11.68
N ASP A 33 -5.54 27.91 -12.26
CA ASP A 33 -5.04 29.12 -11.58
C ASP A 33 -5.99 29.59 -10.47
N ARG A 34 -7.28 29.78 -10.79
CA ARG A 34 -8.30 30.27 -9.84
C ARG A 34 -8.43 29.39 -8.61
N TRP A 35 -8.35 28.07 -8.79
CA TRP A 35 -8.55 27.10 -7.72
C TRP A 35 -7.24 26.58 -7.15
N ASN A 36 -6.10 27.07 -7.65
CA ASN A 36 -4.75 26.65 -7.26
C ASN A 36 -4.56 25.13 -7.32
N VAL A 37 -4.96 24.52 -8.44
CA VAL A 37 -4.90 23.07 -8.67
C VAL A 37 -4.17 22.73 -9.95
N SER A 38 -3.22 21.80 -9.88
CA SER A 38 -2.41 21.38 -11.05
C SER A 38 -3.05 20.34 -11.98
N ALA A 39 -4.28 19.91 -11.72
CA ALA A 39 -4.99 18.90 -12.50
C ALA A 39 -6.50 18.94 -12.22
N LEU A 40 -7.30 18.66 -13.24
CA LEU A 40 -8.76 18.71 -13.22
C LEU A 40 -9.34 17.42 -13.85
N PRO A 41 -10.32 16.76 -13.21
CA PRO A 41 -11.11 15.74 -13.87
C PRO A 41 -11.90 16.34 -15.03
N VAL A 42 -12.01 15.59 -16.12
CA VAL A 42 -12.90 15.89 -17.25
C VAL A 42 -14.11 14.98 -17.14
N VAL A 43 -15.30 15.59 -17.18
CA VAL A 43 -16.57 14.88 -17.03
C VAL A 43 -17.48 15.03 -18.26
N ASP A 44 -18.29 14.01 -18.51
CA ASP A 44 -19.39 14.05 -19.49
C ASP A 44 -20.62 14.79 -18.94
N ASP A 45 -21.74 14.77 -19.66
CA ASP A 45 -22.97 15.48 -19.26
C ASP A 45 -23.69 14.82 -18.06
N GLU A 46 -23.39 13.55 -17.76
CA GLU A 46 -23.90 12.79 -16.61
C GLU A 46 -22.98 12.92 -15.38
N ASN A 47 -21.95 13.79 -15.42
CA ASN A 47 -20.90 13.93 -14.42
C ASN A 47 -20.01 12.68 -14.25
N LYS A 48 -19.98 11.78 -15.22
CA LYS A 48 -19.05 10.65 -15.22
C LYS A 48 -17.66 11.10 -15.61
N VAL A 49 -16.66 10.58 -14.92
CA VAL A 49 -15.25 10.92 -15.21
C VAL A 49 -14.81 10.18 -16.47
N ILE A 50 -14.47 10.95 -17.51
CA ILE A 50 -14.03 10.42 -18.81
C ILE A 50 -12.53 10.58 -19.05
N GLY A 51 -11.88 11.50 -18.31
CA GLY A 51 -10.45 11.77 -18.41
C GLY A 51 -9.94 12.70 -17.31
N VAL A 52 -8.64 13.00 -17.35
CA VAL A 52 -7.98 13.99 -16.49
C VAL A 52 -7.08 14.88 -17.34
N VAL A 53 -7.13 16.18 -17.11
CA VAL A 53 -6.19 17.15 -17.71
C VAL A 53 -5.30 17.74 -16.63
N SER A 54 -3.98 17.78 -16.86
CA SER A 54 -2.99 18.32 -15.93
C SER A 54 -2.19 19.46 -16.54
N GLU A 55 -1.50 20.24 -15.70
CA GLU A 55 -0.54 21.27 -16.18
C GLU A 55 0.50 20.68 -17.14
N ALA A 56 0.96 19.45 -16.90
CA ALA A 56 1.89 18.77 -17.81
C ALA A 56 1.27 18.51 -19.20
N ASP A 57 -0.05 18.33 -19.29
CA ASP A 57 -0.74 18.19 -20.57
C ASP A 57 -0.89 19.54 -21.28
N LEU A 58 -1.01 20.64 -20.52
CA LEU A 58 -1.05 22.00 -21.06
C LEU A 58 0.33 22.48 -21.54
N LEU A 59 1.39 22.19 -20.77
CA LEU A 59 2.76 22.62 -21.10
C LEU A 59 3.30 21.90 -22.35
N ARG A 60 3.06 20.58 -22.46
CA ARG A 60 3.44 19.84 -23.68
C ARG A 60 2.87 20.50 -24.93
N LYS A 61 1.61 20.97 -24.88
CA LYS A 61 1.01 21.66 -26.03
C LYS A 61 1.81 22.90 -26.45
N GLU A 62 2.24 23.74 -25.50
CA GLU A 62 2.98 24.96 -25.82
C GLU A 62 4.41 24.66 -26.32
N GLU A 63 5.08 23.65 -25.76
CA GLU A 63 6.40 23.19 -26.25
C GLU A 63 6.36 22.75 -27.72
N PHE A 64 5.28 22.09 -28.15
CA PHE A 64 5.07 21.71 -29.55
C PHE A 64 4.62 22.85 -30.46
N ARG A 65 4.13 23.99 -29.92
CA ARG A 65 3.83 25.18 -30.75
C ARG A 65 5.10 25.93 -31.16
N GLU A 66 6.16 25.88 -30.35
CA GLU A 66 7.43 26.56 -30.64
C GLU A 66 8.34 25.76 -31.58
N SER A 67 8.10 24.45 -31.71
CA SER A 67 8.85 23.56 -32.61
C SER A 67 8.12 23.42 -33.95
N ASP A 68 8.55 24.12 -34.99
CA ASP A 68 8.10 23.91 -36.38
C ASP A 68 8.48 22.47 -36.81
N PRO A 69 7.52 21.54 -37.02
CA PRO A 69 7.86 20.15 -37.27
C PRO A 69 8.40 20.00 -38.69
N GLY A 70 9.71 19.76 -38.81
CA GLY A 70 10.33 19.31 -40.06
C GLY A 70 9.72 17.97 -40.56
N PRO A 71 9.90 17.61 -41.84
CA PRO A 71 9.06 16.62 -42.54
C PRO A 71 9.34 15.15 -42.19
N SER A 72 9.70 14.80 -40.95
CA SER A 72 10.00 13.41 -40.55
C SER A 72 9.69 13.16 -39.08
N VAL A 73 8.42 12.91 -38.76
CA VAL A 73 7.96 12.73 -37.38
C VAL A 73 7.59 11.25 -37.13
N PRO A 74 8.27 10.53 -36.21
CA PRO A 74 7.93 9.14 -35.86
C PRO A 74 6.52 8.98 -35.26
N PRO A 75 5.91 7.78 -35.31
CA PRO A 75 4.52 7.54 -34.89
C PRO A 75 4.21 7.95 -33.43
N THR A 76 5.19 7.86 -32.54
CA THR A 76 5.09 8.30 -31.14
C THR A 76 4.94 9.81 -30.99
N GLU A 77 5.50 10.59 -31.92
CA GLU A 77 5.38 12.05 -31.95
C GLU A 77 4.10 12.50 -32.66
N LEU A 78 3.44 11.65 -33.47
CA LEU A 78 2.14 11.98 -34.09
C LEU A 78 1.02 12.20 -33.06
N ALA A 79 1.04 11.43 -31.96
CA ALA A 79 0.15 11.64 -30.80
C ALA A 79 0.45 12.96 -30.06
N ALA A 80 1.71 13.41 -30.10
CA ALA A 80 2.14 14.67 -29.52
C ALA A 80 1.76 15.87 -30.41
N LEU A 81 1.86 15.73 -31.74
CA LEU A 81 1.37 16.70 -32.72
C LEU A 81 -0.15 16.90 -32.65
N THR A 82 -0.93 15.84 -32.45
CA THR A 82 -2.39 15.96 -32.27
C THR A 82 -2.77 16.69 -30.99
N LYS A 83 -1.95 16.62 -29.93
CA LYS A 83 -2.11 17.45 -28.73
C LYS A 83 -1.67 18.90 -28.92
N ALA A 84 -0.77 19.20 -29.85
CA ALA A 84 -0.32 20.57 -30.14
C ALA A 84 -1.46 21.46 -30.67
N ASP A 85 -2.36 20.89 -31.48
CA ASP A 85 -3.56 21.56 -31.98
C ASP A 85 -4.79 21.44 -31.07
N ALA A 86 -4.72 20.63 -30.01
CA ALA A 86 -5.83 20.38 -29.11
C ALA A 86 -6.29 21.68 -28.42
N ARG A 87 -7.59 21.99 -28.58
CA ARG A 87 -8.21 23.19 -28.03
C ARG A 87 -9.16 22.91 -26.88
N THR A 88 -9.64 21.67 -26.75
CA THR A 88 -10.63 21.27 -25.76
C THR A 88 -10.06 20.30 -24.72
N ALA A 89 -10.73 20.19 -23.58
CA ALA A 89 -10.38 19.25 -22.51
C ALA A 89 -10.33 17.81 -23.02
N GLU A 90 -11.28 17.39 -23.85
CA GLU A 90 -11.32 16.05 -24.45
C GLU A 90 -10.10 15.73 -25.30
N GLN A 91 -9.57 16.71 -26.03
CA GLN A 91 -8.39 16.53 -26.88
C GLN A 91 -7.08 16.58 -26.06
N LEU A 92 -7.08 17.28 -24.93
CA LEU A 92 -5.90 17.44 -24.08
C LEU A 92 -5.76 16.34 -23.03
N MET A 93 -6.88 15.77 -22.57
CA MET A 93 -6.92 14.86 -21.43
C MET A 93 -6.17 13.56 -21.66
N THR A 94 -5.82 12.92 -20.56
CA THR A 94 -5.42 11.51 -20.54
C THR A 94 -6.67 10.65 -20.33
N THR A 95 -6.84 9.67 -21.22
CA THR A 95 -7.97 8.72 -21.23
C THR A 95 -7.46 7.29 -21.41
N PRO A 96 -8.07 6.29 -20.75
CA PRO A 96 -9.12 6.45 -19.72
C PRO A 96 -8.56 7.08 -18.44
N ALA A 97 -9.43 7.80 -17.70
CA ALA A 97 -9.04 8.29 -16.38
C ALA A 97 -8.70 7.12 -15.46
N VAL A 98 -7.59 7.24 -14.74
CA VAL A 98 -7.31 6.37 -13.60
C VAL A 98 -8.11 6.91 -12.41
N THR A 99 -9.07 6.15 -11.91
CA THR A 99 -9.96 6.54 -10.81
C THR A 99 -9.81 5.61 -9.60
N ALA A 100 -10.35 6.04 -8.46
CA ALA A 100 -10.56 5.20 -7.28
C ALA A 100 -12.07 5.12 -6.97
N GLY A 101 -12.52 4.02 -6.37
CA GLY A 101 -13.86 3.92 -5.79
C GLY A 101 -13.92 4.55 -4.40
N GLU A 102 -15.10 5.02 -3.99
CA GLU A 102 -15.32 5.54 -2.62
C GLU A 102 -14.94 4.54 -1.53
N HIS A 103 -15.18 3.24 -1.78
CA HIS A 103 -14.90 2.14 -0.86
C HIS A 103 -13.58 1.42 -1.15
N ASP A 104 -12.72 1.96 -2.03
CA ASP A 104 -11.36 1.43 -2.15
C ASP A 104 -10.58 1.71 -0.86
N THR A 105 -9.73 0.77 -0.45
CA THR A 105 -8.83 1.00 0.68
C THR A 105 -7.75 2.03 0.31
N LEU A 106 -7.25 2.77 1.30
CA LEU A 106 -6.16 3.73 1.08
C LEU A 106 -4.94 3.09 0.42
N ALA A 107 -4.59 1.86 0.85
CA ALA A 107 -3.50 1.08 0.28
C ALA A 107 -3.74 0.73 -1.21
N ARG A 108 -4.98 0.38 -1.58
CA ARG A 108 -5.34 0.10 -2.98
C ARG A 108 -5.22 1.35 -3.84
N ALA A 109 -5.72 2.49 -3.37
CA ALA A 109 -5.58 3.77 -4.06
C ALA A 109 -4.10 4.18 -4.21
N ALA A 110 -3.29 4.01 -3.16
CA ALA A 110 -1.86 4.30 -3.18
C ALA A 110 -1.11 3.43 -4.21
N ARG A 111 -1.41 2.13 -4.24
CA ARG A 111 -0.86 1.22 -5.26
C ARG A 111 -1.28 1.65 -6.67
N SER A 112 -2.53 2.02 -6.88
CA SER A 112 -3.02 2.51 -8.18
C SER A 112 -2.24 3.75 -8.64
N MET A 113 -2.04 4.72 -7.74
CA MET A 113 -1.23 5.92 -8.00
C MET A 113 0.21 5.57 -8.38
N ALA A 114 0.86 4.68 -7.63
CA ALA A 114 2.24 4.26 -7.88
C ALA A 114 2.41 3.54 -9.22
N HIS A 115 1.55 2.56 -9.52
CA HIS A 115 1.64 1.78 -10.76
C HIS A 115 1.36 2.62 -12.01
N ARG A 116 0.48 3.63 -11.89
CA ARG A 116 0.10 4.50 -13.02
C ARG A 116 0.90 5.79 -13.09
N GLY A 117 1.79 6.04 -12.13
CA GLY A 117 2.60 7.27 -12.07
C GLY A 117 1.78 8.55 -11.85
N VAL A 118 0.55 8.44 -11.31
CA VAL A 118 -0.35 9.58 -11.10
C VAL A 118 -0.29 10.07 -9.66
N LYS A 119 -0.37 11.39 -9.47
CA LYS A 119 -0.27 12.02 -8.13
C LYS A 119 -1.63 12.14 -7.42
N ARG A 120 -2.72 11.98 -8.17
CA ARG A 120 -4.11 12.22 -7.75
C ARG A 120 -5.02 11.27 -8.49
N LEU A 121 -6.12 10.89 -7.86
CA LEU A 121 -7.18 10.06 -8.44
C LEU A 121 -8.53 10.76 -8.25
N PRO A 122 -9.31 10.98 -9.32
CA PRO A 122 -10.74 11.23 -9.18
C PRO A 122 -11.38 10.02 -8.50
N VAL A 123 -12.23 10.29 -7.51
CA VAL A 123 -13.01 9.29 -6.79
C VAL A 123 -14.39 9.23 -7.40
N VAL A 124 -14.84 8.02 -7.74
CA VAL A 124 -16.12 7.79 -8.42
C VAL A 124 -16.98 6.77 -7.68
N ASP A 125 -18.30 6.84 -7.89
CA ASP A 125 -19.21 5.76 -7.47
C ASP A 125 -19.21 4.58 -8.45
N GLY A 126 -20.03 3.57 -8.19
CA GLY A 126 -20.17 2.40 -9.06
C GLY A 126 -20.69 2.71 -10.48
N GLY A 127 -21.28 3.90 -10.69
CA GLY A 127 -21.72 4.40 -12.00
C GLY A 127 -20.66 5.24 -12.71
N GLY A 128 -19.49 5.49 -12.11
CA GLY A 128 -18.43 6.32 -12.67
C GLY A 128 -18.63 7.82 -12.43
N VAL A 129 -19.64 8.23 -11.65
CA VAL A 129 -19.94 9.63 -11.35
C VAL A 129 -18.91 10.17 -10.36
N LEU A 130 -18.38 11.37 -10.61
CA LEU A 130 -17.40 12.02 -9.75
C LEU A 130 -17.99 12.34 -8.36
N LYS A 131 -17.32 11.85 -7.31
CA LYS A 131 -17.68 12.07 -5.90
C LYS A 131 -16.63 12.84 -5.11
N GLY A 132 -15.38 12.75 -5.55
CA GLY A 132 -14.26 13.36 -4.84
C GLY A 132 -12.96 13.32 -5.62
N ILE A 133 -11.92 13.82 -5.00
CA ILE A 133 -10.54 13.65 -5.47
C ILE A 133 -9.66 13.31 -4.28
N VAL A 134 -8.69 12.43 -4.48
CA VAL A 134 -7.72 12.05 -3.46
C VAL A 134 -6.31 12.22 -4.01
N SER A 135 -5.44 12.88 -3.25
CA SER A 135 -4.02 13.02 -3.57
C SER A 135 -3.16 12.05 -2.77
N ARG A 136 -1.89 11.87 -3.17
CA ARG A 136 -0.92 11.08 -2.37
C ARG A 136 -0.84 11.56 -0.92
N SER A 137 -0.85 12.88 -0.70
CA SER A 137 -0.80 13.45 0.66
C SER A 137 -2.07 13.16 1.47
N ASP A 138 -3.22 13.05 0.81
CA ASP A 138 -4.46 12.66 1.50
C ASP A 138 -4.42 11.20 1.93
N LEU A 139 -3.86 10.31 1.10
CA LEU A 139 -3.68 8.90 1.46
C LEU A 139 -2.72 8.70 2.64
N LEU A 140 -1.79 9.63 2.85
CA LEU A 140 -0.89 9.61 4.02
C LEU A 140 -1.62 9.94 5.33
N LYS A 141 -2.81 10.54 5.30
CA LYS A 141 -3.59 10.84 6.51
C LYS A 141 -4.03 9.57 7.26
N GLY A 142 -4.19 8.45 6.57
CA GLY A 142 -4.43 7.14 7.21
C GLY A 142 -3.23 6.60 8.00
N PHE A 143 -2.03 7.09 7.72
CA PHE A 143 -0.81 6.75 8.47
C PHE A 143 -0.55 7.69 9.65
N LEU A 144 -1.44 8.66 9.92
CA LEU A 144 -1.42 9.47 11.14
C LEU A 144 -2.09 8.77 12.33
N ARG A 145 -2.32 7.45 12.26
CA ARG A 145 -2.73 6.66 13.43
C ARG A 145 -1.68 6.85 14.51
N ASP A 146 -2.15 7.14 15.72
CA ASP A 146 -1.27 7.05 16.87
C ASP A 146 -0.85 5.60 17.09
N ASP A 147 0.38 5.44 17.55
CA ASP A 147 1.01 4.15 17.81
C ASP A 147 0.16 3.28 18.77
N GLU A 148 -0.55 3.89 19.71
CA GLU A 148 -1.40 3.17 20.67
C GLU A 148 -2.60 2.50 19.99
N SER A 149 -3.27 3.21 19.07
CA SER A 149 -4.36 2.64 18.27
C SER A 149 -3.90 1.49 17.37
N ILE A 150 -2.66 1.51 16.88
CA ILE A 150 -2.07 0.38 16.13
C ILE A 150 -1.78 -0.78 17.10
N ALA A 151 -1.18 -0.48 18.25
CA ALA A 151 -0.82 -1.49 19.26
C ALA A 151 -2.06 -2.25 19.76
N GLU A 152 -3.15 -1.54 20.01
CA GLU A 152 -4.40 -2.11 20.50
C GLU A 152 -5.04 -3.06 19.49
N GLU A 153 -5.05 -2.70 18.20
CA GLU A 153 -5.55 -3.56 17.13
C GLU A 153 -4.67 -4.81 16.96
N VAL A 154 -3.35 -4.67 17.00
CA VAL A 154 -2.44 -5.83 16.96
C VAL A 154 -2.67 -6.75 18.16
N ARG A 155 -2.86 -6.20 19.36
CA ARG A 155 -3.18 -6.98 20.56
C ARG A 155 -4.48 -7.76 20.39
N HIS A 156 -5.55 -7.11 19.94
CA HIS A 156 -6.87 -7.73 19.78
C HIS A 156 -6.99 -8.69 18.58
N GLU A 157 -6.53 -8.29 17.40
CA GLU A 157 -6.80 -9.04 16.16
C GLU A 157 -5.73 -10.10 15.86
N VAL A 158 -4.50 -9.90 16.35
CA VAL A 158 -3.38 -10.80 16.07
C VAL A 158 -3.01 -11.60 17.32
N VAL A 159 -2.64 -10.94 18.42
CA VAL A 159 -2.11 -11.62 19.61
C VAL A 159 -3.18 -12.43 20.32
N ALA A 160 -4.32 -11.83 20.68
CA ALA A 160 -5.40 -12.52 21.37
C ALA A 160 -5.97 -13.69 20.55
N ARG A 161 -5.99 -13.55 19.22
CA ARG A 161 -6.50 -14.60 18.31
C ARG A 161 -5.56 -15.79 18.17
N LEU A 162 -4.24 -15.57 18.18
CA LEU A 162 -3.24 -16.62 17.97
C LEU A 162 -2.68 -17.18 19.28
N PHE A 163 -2.73 -16.41 20.36
CA PHE A 163 -2.12 -16.74 21.65
C PHE A 163 -3.05 -16.45 22.84
N PRO A 164 -4.28 -17.00 22.88
CA PRO A 164 -5.26 -16.70 23.93
C PRO A 164 -4.79 -17.07 25.36
N GLU A 165 -3.83 -18.01 25.48
CA GLU A 165 -3.26 -18.43 26.78
C GLU A 165 -1.95 -17.72 27.15
N ALA A 166 -1.43 -16.83 26.29
CA ALA A 166 -0.12 -16.20 26.47
C ALA A 166 -0.13 -14.68 26.21
N GLU A 167 -1.32 -14.05 26.25
CA GLU A 167 -1.47 -12.60 26.06
C GLU A 167 -0.57 -11.81 27.02
N ASP A 168 -0.55 -12.17 28.30
CA ASP A 168 0.29 -11.51 29.31
C ASP A 168 1.80 -11.71 29.09
N ALA A 169 2.18 -12.76 28.34
CA ALA A 169 3.58 -13.09 28.05
C ALA A 169 4.09 -12.46 26.75
N ILE A 170 3.22 -11.78 25.99
CA ILE A 170 3.52 -11.15 24.70
C ILE A 170 3.27 -9.65 24.83
N ARG A 171 4.34 -8.87 24.68
CA ARG A 171 4.28 -7.42 24.69
C ARG A 171 4.30 -6.88 23.27
N VAL A 172 3.35 -6.01 22.98
CA VAL A 172 3.22 -5.26 21.72
C VAL A 172 3.47 -3.79 22.01
N GLU A 173 4.50 -3.25 21.38
CA GLU A 173 4.84 -1.82 21.43
C GLU A 173 4.90 -1.30 20.00
N VAL A 174 4.51 -0.05 19.78
CA VAL A 174 4.58 0.58 18.46
C VAL A 174 5.30 1.90 18.58
N HIS A 175 6.20 2.16 17.64
CA HIS A 175 6.90 3.44 17.53
C HIS A 175 7.00 3.85 16.06
N GLU A 176 6.42 5.00 15.71
CA GLU A 176 6.36 5.50 14.33
C GLU A 176 5.80 4.45 13.34
N GLY A 177 4.75 3.73 13.77
CA GLY A 177 4.13 2.65 12.99
C GLY A 177 4.96 1.37 12.87
N VAL A 178 6.12 1.25 13.52
CA VAL A 178 6.88 0.00 13.60
C VAL A 178 6.42 -0.79 14.83
N VAL A 179 5.86 -1.98 14.58
CA VAL A 179 5.35 -2.85 15.64
C VAL A 179 6.45 -3.77 16.13
N ARG A 180 6.79 -3.63 17.41
CA ARG A 180 7.68 -4.55 18.12
C ARG A 180 6.87 -5.57 18.92
N ILE A 181 7.01 -6.85 18.57
CA ILE A 181 6.35 -7.97 19.25
C ILE A 181 7.43 -8.77 19.98
N THR A 182 7.40 -8.75 21.30
CA THR A 182 8.37 -9.45 22.16
C THR A 182 7.63 -10.38 23.10
N GLY A 183 8.24 -11.48 23.51
CA GLY A 183 7.60 -12.40 24.43
C GLY A 183 8.05 -13.84 24.30
N ARG A 184 7.40 -14.72 25.06
CA ARG A 184 7.64 -16.16 24.95
C ARG A 184 6.41 -16.89 24.43
N VAL A 185 6.63 -17.77 23.48
CA VAL A 185 5.61 -18.63 22.87
C VAL A 185 6.01 -20.09 23.00
N ARG A 186 5.01 -20.98 23.09
CA ARG A 186 5.25 -22.42 23.15
C ARG A 186 5.76 -22.96 21.82
N ASP A 187 5.30 -22.38 20.73
CA ASP A 187 5.62 -22.76 19.37
C ASP A 187 6.13 -21.53 18.60
N THR A 188 7.35 -21.60 18.06
CA THR A 188 7.93 -20.52 17.25
C THR A 188 7.59 -20.65 15.76
N THR A 189 6.97 -21.74 15.32
CA THR A 189 6.58 -21.93 13.91
C THR A 189 5.48 -20.96 13.48
N VAL A 190 4.74 -20.38 14.42
CA VAL A 190 3.70 -19.37 14.15
C VAL A 190 4.26 -17.95 13.97
N VAL A 191 5.55 -17.71 14.26
CA VAL A 191 6.18 -16.39 14.14
C VAL A 191 6.04 -15.76 12.75
N PRO A 192 6.24 -16.50 11.63
CA PRO A 192 6.00 -15.96 10.29
C PRO A 192 4.54 -15.53 10.06
N LEU A 193 3.58 -16.28 10.60
CA LEU A 193 2.15 -15.98 10.47
C LEU A 193 1.78 -14.72 11.27
N VAL A 194 2.27 -14.60 12.51
CA VAL A 194 2.11 -13.38 13.33
C VAL A 194 2.66 -12.17 12.60
N THR A 195 3.88 -12.29 12.07
CA THR A 195 4.54 -11.20 11.33
C THR A 195 3.71 -10.80 10.10
N TRP A 196 3.18 -11.78 9.37
CA TRP A 196 2.36 -11.52 8.18
C TRP A 196 1.02 -10.84 8.52
N LEU A 197 0.31 -11.33 9.55
CA LEU A 197 -0.96 -10.74 9.99
C LEU A 197 -0.76 -9.32 10.53
N THR A 198 0.29 -9.09 11.31
CA THR A 198 0.62 -7.76 11.84
C THR A 198 0.91 -6.76 10.72
N ARG A 199 1.60 -7.18 9.65
CA ARG A 199 1.83 -6.32 8.48
C ARG A 199 0.55 -5.97 7.70
N ALA A 200 -0.55 -6.70 7.93
CA ALA A 200 -1.83 -6.40 7.30
C ALA A 200 -2.66 -5.38 8.11
N VAL A 201 -2.29 -5.12 9.37
CA VAL A 201 -2.95 -4.11 10.21
C VAL A 201 -2.68 -2.72 9.63
N GLU A 202 -3.73 -1.91 9.55
CA GLU A 202 -3.65 -0.57 8.98
C GLU A 202 -2.75 0.35 9.82
N GLY A 203 -1.85 1.09 9.17
CA GLY A 203 -0.88 1.98 9.83
C GLY A 203 0.45 1.31 10.19
N VAL A 204 0.56 -0.02 10.09
CA VAL A 204 1.82 -0.73 10.31
C VAL A 204 2.79 -0.49 9.14
N VAL A 205 3.95 0.07 9.46
CA VAL A 205 5.06 0.35 8.51
C VAL A 205 6.11 -0.74 8.55
N GLY A 206 6.32 -1.35 9.71
CA GLY A 206 7.32 -2.39 9.94
C GLY A 206 6.91 -3.32 11.08
N VAL A 207 7.53 -4.51 11.13
CA VAL A 207 7.30 -5.47 12.22
C VAL A 207 8.62 -6.09 12.62
N ASP A 208 9.01 -5.86 13.88
CA ASP A 208 10.14 -6.47 14.55
C ASP A 208 9.61 -7.53 15.53
N CYS A 209 9.72 -8.80 15.14
CA CYS A 209 9.19 -9.92 15.90
C CYS A 209 10.33 -10.67 16.60
N GLU A 210 10.39 -10.53 17.92
CA GLU A 210 11.37 -11.13 18.82
C GLU A 210 10.70 -12.14 19.77
N LEU A 211 9.78 -12.94 19.24
CA LEU A 211 9.14 -14.03 20.00
C LEU A 211 10.11 -15.20 20.17
N LEU A 212 10.33 -15.59 21.42
CA LEU A 212 11.25 -16.67 21.79
C LEU A 212 10.50 -17.95 22.15
N GLY A 213 11.03 -19.09 21.72
CA GLY A 213 10.53 -20.42 22.10
C GLY A 213 10.97 -20.83 23.51
N PRO A 214 10.51 -22.00 24.00
CA PRO A 214 11.05 -22.59 25.22
C PRO A 214 12.57 -22.81 25.08
N PRO A 215 13.36 -22.63 26.17
CA PRO A 215 14.79 -22.89 26.13
C PRO A 215 15.03 -24.34 25.70
N ARG A 216 15.82 -24.53 24.63
CA ARG A 216 16.27 -25.87 24.23
C ARG A 216 17.05 -26.46 25.41
N ARG A 217 16.51 -27.51 26.05
CA ARG A 217 17.36 -28.40 26.85
C ARG A 217 18.30 -29.09 25.86
N PRO A 218 19.63 -28.97 25.98
CA PRO A 218 20.52 -29.87 25.26
C PRO A 218 20.14 -31.30 25.69
N VAL A 219 20.02 -32.19 24.70
CA VAL A 219 19.88 -33.62 24.96
C VAL A 219 21.11 -34.02 25.77
N LEU A 220 20.92 -34.40 27.03
CA LEU A 220 21.96 -35.07 27.80
C LEU A 220 22.27 -36.36 27.05
N ASP A 221 23.51 -36.51 26.59
CA ASP A 221 24.02 -37.79 26.11
C ASP A 221 23.75 -38.86 27.16
N PRO A 222 23.34 -40.09 26.77
CA PRO A 222 23.13 -41.15 27.74
C PRO A 222 24.46 -41.45 28.46
N ASP A 223 24.37 -41.45 29.79
CA ASP A 223 25.45 -41.82 30.72
C ASP A 223 26.06 -43.18 30.33
N PRO A 224 27.39 -43.31 30.16
CA PRO A 224 27.99 -44.60 29.89
C PRO A 224 28.03 -45.42 31.19
N LEU A 225 26.99 -46.22 31.44
CA LEU A 225 27.01 -47.20 32.51
C LEU A 225 27.68 -48.50 32.06
N ASP A 226 28.95 -48.59 32.49
CA ASP A 226 29.55 -49.71 33.22
C ASP A 226 29.83 -51.02 32.45
N ASP A 227 30.97 -51.04 31.77
CA ASP A 227 31.59 -52.24 31.19
C ASP A 227 32.58 -52.84 32.21
N THR A 228 32.03 -53.41 33.31
CA THR A 228 32.84 -54.12 34.31
C THR A 228 32.26 -55.51 34.63
N ALA A 229 32.39 -56.44 33.69
CA ALA A 229 32.25 -57.88 33.97
C ALA A 229 33.32 -58.70 33.25
N LEU A 230 34.49 -58.72 33.88
CA LEU A 230 35.46 -59.83 33.99
C LEU A 230 35.59 -60.82 32.81
N ILE A 231 36.71 -60.62 32.10
CA ILE A 231 37.48 -61.61 31.35
C ILE A 231 37.71 -62.88 32.21
N ARG A 232 37.40 -64.07 31.64
CA ARG A 232 38.06 -65.35 32.01
C ARG A 232 38.77 -65.92 30.76
N PRO A 233 40.05 -66.34 30.84
CA PRO A 233 40.84 -66.82 29.70
C PRO A 233 40.66 -68.34 29.44
N PRO A 234 41.25 -68.89 28.35
CA PRO A 234 40.66 -69.96 27.54
C PRO A 234 41.10 -71.38 27.91
N GLY A 235 40.48 -72.35 27.23
CA GLY A 235 40.48 -73.77 27.56
C GLY A 235 41.81 -74.52 27.57
N VAL A 236 41.75 -75.66 28.25
CA VAL A 236 42.72 -76.76 28.22
C VAL A 236 41.93 -78.04 27.96
N VAL A 237 42.39 -78.81 26.97
CA VAL A 237 41.87 -80.13 26.58
C VAL A 237 42.87 -81.20 27.06
N GLU A 238 42.34 -82.43 27.24
CA GLU A 238 42.98 -83.77 27.24
C GLU A 238 43.24 -84.45 28.60
N PRO A 239 43.42 -85.80 28.67
CA PRO A 239 42.68 -86.89 28.00
C PRO A 239 42.38 -88.12 28.91
N ARG A 240 41.26 -88.82 28.66
CA ARG A 240 41.10 -90.28 28.40
C ARG A 240 39.65 -90.71 28.56
#